data_AF-A0A6L8L1H0-F1
#
_entry.id   AF-A0A6L8L1H0-F1
#
_cell.length_a   1.000
_cell.length_b   1.000
_cell.length_c   1.000
_cell.angle_alpha   90.00
_cell.angle_beta   90.00
_cell.angle_gamma   90.00
#
_symmetry.space_group_name_H-M   'P 1'
#
loop_
_entity.id
_entity.type
_entity.pdbx_description
1 polymer ?
#
loop_
_entity_poly.entity_id
_entity_poly.type
_entity_poly.pdbx_seq_one_letter_code
_entity_poly.pdbx_strand_id
1 'polypeptide(L)'
;MTTHLQPQAAWCWASGVIEFGAETEVPEDSILIAYGPKAHLFNEVSIMARRGRGASEGLLLVPGVPEAANQRAGADALAKWLEWCAKGNGRASRHGVKFMTERAAHPV
;
A
#
# COMPACT_ATOMS: atom_id res chain seq x y z
N MET A 1 -26.34 4.09 14.08
CA MET A 1 -24.98 3.52 13.88
C MET A 1 -24.80 3.27 12.39
N THR A 2 -24.34 4.27 11.64
CA THR A 2 -24.19 4.13 10.19
C THR A 2 -22.87 3.41 9.93
N THR A 3 -22.92 2.11 9.70
CA THR A 3 -21.76 1.34 9.24
C THR A 3 -21.44 1.81 7.83
N HIS A 4 -20.71 2.91 7.71
CA HIS A 4 -20.28 3.36 6.41
C HIS A 4 -19.26 2.34 5.88
N LEU A 5 -19.64 1.62 4.84
CA LEU A 5 -18.76 0.87 3.92
C LEU A 5 -17.84 1.84 3.17
N GLN A 6 -17.20 2.78 3.88
CA GLN A 6 -16.32 3.75 3.24
C GLN A 6 -15.15 2.98 2.63
N PRO A 7 -14.86 3.21 1.35
CA PRO A 7 -13.63 2.72 0.76
C PRO A 7 -12.46 3.07 1.67
N GLN A 8 -11.67 2.05 2.03
CA GLN A 8 -10.44 2.27 2.77
C GLN A 8 -9.29 2.27 1.78
N ALA A 9 -8.31 3.11 2.07
CA ALA A 9 -7.07 3.21 1.34
C ALA A 9 -5.92 2.73 2.22
N ALA A 10 -4.90 2.22 1.54
CA ALA A 10 -3.56 2.10 2.08
C ALA A 10 -2.63 2.97 1.23
N TRP A 11 -1.74 3.70 1.88
CA TRP A 11 -0.73 4.54 1.22
C TRP A 11 0.64 4.29 1.84
N CYS A 12 1.69 4.61 1.10
CA CYS A 12 3.05 4.59 1.60
C CYS A 12 3.69 5.98 1.60
N TRP A 13 4.43 6.28 2.66
CA TRP A 13 5.30 7.45 2.74
C TRP A 13 6.61 7.21 1.99
N ALA A 14 7.36 8.29 1.73
CA ALA A 14 8.71 8.21 1.14
C ALA A 14 9.71 7.36 1.95
N SER A 15 9.45 7.16 3.25
CA SER A 15 10.21 6.25 4.12
C SER A 15 9.89 4.76 3.91
N GLY A 16 8.84 4.47 3.15
CA GLY A 16 8.29 3.12 2.96
C GLY A 16 7.25 2.73 4.02
N VAL A 17 6.99 3.55 5.04
CA VAL A 17 5.94 3.28 6.04
C VAL A 17 4.57 3.23 5.38
N ILE A 18 3.80 2.20 5.70
CA ILE A 18 2.44 1.98 5.21
C ILE A 18 1.43 2.36 6.29
N GLU A 19 0.45 3.15 5.90
CA GLU A 19 -0.68 3.54 6.74
C GLU A 19 -2.01 3.29 6.04
N PHE A 20 -3.09 3.39 6.81
CA PHE A 20 -4.45 3.07 6.37
C PHE A 20 -5.43 4.12 6.89
N GLY A 21 -6.49 4.37 6.13
CA GLY A 21 -7.58 5.24 6.54
C GLY A 21 -8.68 5.31 5.49
N ALA A 22 -9.57 6.28 5.61
CA ALA A 22 -10.57 6.50 4.56
C ALA A 22 -9.88 6.94 3.25
N GLU A 23 -10.44 6.56 2.11
CA GLU A 23 -9.95 7.00 0.80
C GLU A 23 -9.91 8.53 0.66
N THR A 24 -10.81 9.25 1.33
CA THR A 24 -10.84 10.72 1.35
C THR A 24 -9.73 11.34 2.21
N GLU A 25 -9.03 10.55 3.02
CA GLU A 25 -8.01 11.01 3.96
C GLU A 25 -6.58 10.74 3.47
N VAL A 26 -6.41 10.23 2.24
CA VAL A 26 -5.09 9.95 1.67
C VAL A 26 -4.28 11.26 1.58
N PRO A 27 -3.13 11.37 2.28
CA PRO A 27 -2.33 12.59 2.26
C PRO A 27 -1.69 12.86 0.89
N GLU A 28 -1.54 14.14 0.53
CA GLU A 28 -0.97 14.58 -0.75
C GLU A 28 0.47 14.08 -0.97
N ASP A 29 1.31 14.10 0.08
CA ASP A 29 2.71 13.67 0.02
C ASP A 29 2.90 12.15 0.14
N SER A 30 1.82 11.38 0.06
CA SER A 30 1.83 9.92 0.13
C SER A 30 1.53 9.29 -1.23
N ILE A 31 1.98 8.06 -1.41
CA ILE A 31 1.67 7.28 -2.61
C ILE A 31 0.61 6.26 -2.24
N LEU A 32 -0.57 6.37 -2.84
CA LEU A 32 -1.61 5.37 -2.73
C LEU A 32 -1.13 4.01 -3.27
N ILE A 33 -1.33 2.94 -2.49
CA ILE A 33 -0.89 1.59 -2.87
C ILE A 33 -2.02 0.57 -3.03
N ALA A 34 -3.16 0.73 -2.34
CA ALA A 34 -4.30 -0.18 -2.46
C ALA A 34 -5.62 0.42 -1.97
N TYR A 35 -6.73 -0.11 -2.47
CA TYR A 35 -8.08 0.10 -1.93
C TYR A 35 -8.76 -1.22 -1.59
N GLY A 36 -9.73 -1.18 -0.68
CA GLY A 36 -10.63 -2.31 -0.44
C GLY A 36 -11.45 -2.19 0.85
N PRO A 37 -12.21 -3.24 1.20
CA PRO A 37 -12.92 -3.29 2.48
C PRO A 37 -11.94 -3.30 3.66
N LYS A 38 -12.21 -2.51 4.71
CA LYS A 38 -11.31 -2.29 5.86
C LYS A 38 -10.60 -3.54 6.39
N ALA A 39 -11.39 -4.57 6.74
CA ALA A 39 -10.87 -5.80 7.34
C ALA A 39 -9.96 -6.58 6.38
N HIS A 40 -10.29 -6.59 5.08
CA HIS A 40 -9.52 -7.33 4.08
C HIS A 40 -8.30 -6.54 3.60
N LEU A 41 -8.42 -5.22 3.45
CA LEU A 41 -7.33 -4.35 3.04
C LEU A 41 -6.13 -4.47 3.99
N PHE A 42 -6.37 -4.33 5.30
CA PHE A 42 -5.31 -4.45 6.28
C PHE A 42 -4.64 -5.82 6.21
N ASN A 43 -5.42 -6.91 6.16
CA ASN A 43 -4.89 -8.27 6.12
C ASN A 43 -4.02 -8.53 4.87
N GLU A 44 -4.54 -8.22 3.69
CA GLU A 44 -3.85 -8.46 2.42
C GLU A 44 -2.56 -7.64 2.32
N VAL A 45 -2.60 -6.36 2.71
CA VAL A 45 -1.42 -5.48 2.70
C VAL A 45 -0.40 -5.94 3.74
N SER A 46 -0.82 -6.33 4.94
CA SER A 46 0.09 -6.81 6.01
C SER A 46 0.85 -8.09 5.64
N ILE A 47 0.23 -8.97 4.84
CA ILE A 47 0.88 -10.19 4.34
C ILE A 47 1.99 -9.86 3.34
N MET A 48 1.75 -8.84 2.49
CA MET A 48 2.67 -8.44 1.43
C MET A 48 3.76 -7.48 1.91
N ALA A 49 3.51 -6.74 2.98
CA ALA A 49 4.41 -5.78 3.57
C ALA A 49 5.58 -6.47 4.30
N ARG A 50 6.69 -5.74 4.38
CA ARG A 50 7.78 -6.06 5.31
C ARG A 50 7.36 -5.64 6.72
N ARG A 51 7.55 -6.52 7.69
CA ARG A 51 7.43 -6.16 9.11
C ARG A 51 8.69 -5.43 9.56
N GLY A 52 8.52 -4.22 10.09
CA GLY A 52 9.61 -3.48 10.70
C GLY A 52 10.16 -4.20 11.94
N ARG A 53 11.46 -3.98 12.22
CA ARG A 53 12.18 -4.51 13.38
C ARG A 53 13.05 -3.41 13.98
N GLY A 54 13.44 -3.57 15.26
CA GLY A 54 14.26 -2.59 15.96
C GLY A 54 13.56 -1.25 16.05
N ALA A 55 14.18 -0.18 15.54
CA ALA A 55 13.60 1.17 15.57
C ALA A 55 12.27 1.33 14.81
N SER A 56 11.93 0.40 13.92
CA SER A 56 10.66 0.38 13.17
C SER A 56 9.73 -0.76 13.62
N GLU A 57 9.92 -1.31 14.81
CA GLU A 57 9.07 -2.38 15.33
C GLU A 57 7.59 -1.96 15.38
N GLY A 58 6.70 -2.86 14.95
CA GLY A 58 5.26 -2.61 14.85
C GLY A 58 4.81 -1.91 13.55
N LEU A 59 5.73 -1.36 12.76
CA LEU A 59 5.39 -0.71 11.48
C LEU A 59 5.31 -1.72 10.33
N LEU A 60 4.43 -1.44 9.38
CA LEU A 60 4.39 -2.10 8.08
C LEU A 60 5.15 -1.23 7.08
N LEU A 61 6.04 -1.87 6.32
CA LEU A 61 6.92 -1.20 5.39
C LEU A 61 6.78 -1.80 3.99
N VAL A 62 6.88 -0.98 2.95
CA VAL A 62 7.05 -1.45 1.58
C VAL A 62 8.42 -2.12 1.47
N PRO A 63 8.52 -3.41 1.10
CA PRO A 63 9.80 -4.10 0.94
C PRO A 63 10.73 -3.38 -0.04
N GLY A 64 11.97 -3.12 0.38
CA GLY A 64 13.01 -2.51 -0.45
C GLY A 64 13.04 -0.99 -0.44
N VAL A 65 11.96 -0.31 -0.02
CA VAL A 65 11.95 1.16 0.13
C VAL A 65 12.81 1.62 1.32
N PRO A 66 12.64 1.12 2.56
CA PRO A 66 13.44 1.59 3.69
C PRO A 66 14.93 1.21 3.58
N GLU A 67 15.27 0.22 2.74
CA GLU A 67 16.65 -0.18 2.45
C GLU A 67 17.27 0.54 1.22
N ALA A 68 16.52 1.38 0.53
CA ALA A 68 16.97 2.01 -0.71
C ALA A 68 18.06 3.06 -0.46
N ALA A 69 19.06 3.10 -1.35
CA ALA A 69 20.16 4.04 -1.27
C ALA A 69 19.75 5.51 -1.53
N ASN A 70 18.61 5.73 -2.21
CA ASN A 70 18.05 7.04 -2.52
C ASN A 70 16.57 6.91 -2.93
N GLN A 71 15.90 8.05 -3.08
CA GLN A 71 14.48 8.11 -3.43
C GLN A 71 14.14 7.46 -4.78
N ARG A 72 15.04 7.53 -5.77
CA ARG A 72 14.83 6.87 -7.07
C ARG A 72 14.80 5.35 -6.92
N ALA A 73 15.78 4.79 -6.22
CA ALA A 73 15.81 3.36 -5.91
C ALA A 73 14.60 2.93 -5.07
N GLY A 74 14.12 3.79 -4.16
CA GLY A 74 12.88 3.58 -3.40
C GLY A 74 11.64 3.51 -4.29
N ALA A 75 11.49 4.45 -5.24
CA ALA A 75 10.41 4.43 -6.22
C ALA A 75 10.44 3.16 -7.09
N ASP A 76 11.62 2.75 -7.57
CA ASP A 76 11.79 1.52 -8.34
C ASP A 76 11.42 0.26 -7.51
N ALA A 77 11.74 0.25 -6.20
CA ALA A 77 11.37 -0.84 -5.30
C ALA A 77 9.85 -0.89 -5.05
N LEU A 78 9.22 0.28 -4.83
CA LEU A 78 7.77 0.40 -4.68
C LEU A 78 7.03 -0.09 -5.94
N ALA A 79 7.45 0.33 -7.13
CA ALA A 79 6.84 -0.09 -8.39
C ALA A 79 6.88 -1.63 -8.53
N LYS A 80 8.04 -2.25 -8.33
CA LYS A 80 8.20 -3.71 -8.36
C LYS A 80 7.32 -4.42 -7.34
N TRP A 81 7.19 -3.88 -6.15
CA TRP A 81 6.35 -4.46 -5.10
C TRP A 81 4.86 -4.36 -5.46
N LEU A 82 4.40 -3.22 -6.01
CA LEU A 82 3.03 -3.05 -6.49
C LEU A 82 2.71 -3.99 -7.65
N GLU A 83 3.60 -4.13 -8.63
CA GLU A 83 3.46 -5.09 -9.72
C GLU A 83 3.31 -6.52 -9.20
N TRP A 84 4.12 -6.91 -8.21
CA TRP A 84 4.01 -8.21 -7.56
C TRP A 84 2.65 -8.41 -6.89
N CYS A 85 2.21 -7.45 -6.08
CA CYS A 85 0.93 -7.51 -5.37
C CYS A 85 -0.25 -7.58 -6.35
N ALA A 86 -0.21 -6.78 -7.41
CA ALA A 86 -1.26 -6.65 -8.41
C ALA A 86 -1.48 -7.92 -9.25
N LYS A 87 -0.54 -8.89 -9.28
CA LYS A 87 -0.78 -10.24 -9.86
C LYS A 87 -1.97 -10.96 -9.22
N GLY A 88 -2.34 -10.54 -8.01
CA GLY A 88 -3.52 -11.02 -7.29
C GLY A 88 -4.83 -10.30 -7.61
N ASN A 89 -4.79 -9.13 -8.26
CA ASN A 89 -5.98 -8.32 -8.50
C ASN A 89 -7.03 -9.10 -9.30
N GLY A 90 -8.31 -8.91 -8.95
CA GLY A 90 -9.45 -9.58 -9.59
C GLY A 90 -9.67 -11.03 -9.18
N ARG A 91 -8.76 -11.64 -8.40
CA ARG A 91 -8.99 -12.98 -7.82
C ARG A 91 -10.02 -12.89 -6.70
N ALA A 92 -10.98 -13.82 -6.67
CA ALA A 92 -12.01 -13.89 -5.64
C ALA A 92 -11.42 -13.93 -4.21
N SER A 93 -10.26 -14.59 -4.04
CA SER A 93 -9.55 -14.70 -2.76
C SER A 93 -9.01 -13.38 -2.20
N ARG A 94 -9.02 -12.28 -2.98
CA ARG A 94 -8.57 -10.97 -2.51
C ARG A 94 -9.68 -10.14 -1.87
N HIS A 95 -10.91 -10.67 -1.80
CA HIS A 95 -12.01 -10.05 -1.06
C HIS A 95 -12.25 -8.56 -1.41
N GLY A 96 -12.09 -8.21 -2.69
CA GLY A 96 -12.28 -6.84 -3.18
C GLY A 96 -11.09 -5.88 -2.96
N VAL A 97 -9.96 -6.36 -2.42
CA VAL A 97 -8.72 -5.57 -2.34
C VAL A 97 -8.08 -5.45 -3.73
N LYS A 98 -7.74 -4.23 -4.11
CA LYS A 98 -7.09 -3.90 -5.39
C LYS A 98 -5.84 -3.07 -5.12
N PHE A 99 -4.68 -3.63 -5.46
CA PHE A 99 -3.42 -2.89 -5.44
C PHE A 99 -3.31 -2.00 -6.68
N MET A 100 -2.71 -0.83 -6.53
CA MET A 100 -2.43 0.08 -7.63
C MET A 100 -1.44 -0.54 -8.62
N THR A 101 -1.58 -0.21 -9.89
CA THR A 101 -0.60 -0.54 -10.93
C THR A 101 -0.17 0.74 -11.64
N GLU A 102 1.04 0.76 -12.20
CA GLU A 102 1.60 1.94 -12.91
C GLU A 102 0.73 2.46 -14.07
N ARG A 103 -0.35 1.77 -14.47
CA ARG A 103 -1.34 2.29 -15.43
C ARG A 103 -2.35 3.28 -14.85
N ALA A 104 -2.33 3.57 -13.56
CA ALA A 104 -3.25 4.52 -12.91
C ALA A 104 -2.57 5.78 -12.37
N ALA A 105 -1.25 5.85 -12.35
CA ALA A 105 -0.51 7.06 -11.99
C ALA A 105 -0.34 7.92 -13.26
N HIS A 106 -1.20 8.92 -13.38
CA HIS A 106 -1.27 10.03 -14.35
C HIS A 106 -0.31 10.06 -15.56
N PRO A 107 -0.83 10.26 -16.79
CA PRO A 107 -0.01 10.67 -17.92
C PRO A 107 0.58 12.06 -17.65
N VAL A 108 1.88 12.20 -17.92
CA VAL A 108 2.56 13.50 -18.08
C VAL A 108 2.03 14.27 -19.27
#